data_AF-A0A6N7ILY6-F1
#
_entry.id   AF-A0A6N7ILY6-F1
#
_cell.length_a   1.000
_cell.length_b   1.000
_cell.length_c   1.000
_cell.angle_alpha   90.00
_cell.angle_beta   90.00
_cell.angle_gamma   90.00
#
_symmetry.space_group_name_H-M   'P 1'
#
loop_
_entity.id
_entity.type
_entity.pdbx_description
1 polymer ?
#
loop_
_entity_poly.entity_id
_entity_poly.type
_entity_poly.pdbx_seq_one_letter_code
_entity_poly.pdbx_strand_id
1 'polypeptide(L)'
;MATLRLAQDPEADALLGRSPLALLIGMLLDQQVPMEWAFTGPYMITQRLGRDPDAMDIAAQDPEEFAALCSEKPAIHRYPGSMAARIQKLCGFIVEVYDGDTAVIWRDVETGGELLRRLEGLPGFGKQKAQIFLALLGKQLGVQPAGWREAAGPYGEEGAHRSVADITDVESLIRVRAYKQETKQAAKARQKTGST
;
A
#
# COMPACT_ATOMS: atom_id res chain seq x y z
N MET A 1 16.66 -9.41 -5.28
CA MET A 1 15.60 -8.41 -5.04
C MET A 1 16.14 -7.37 -4.07
N ALA A 2 15.85 -6.09 -4.28
CA ALA A 2 16.21 -5.05 -3.33
C ALA A 2 15.29 -5.14 -2.10
N THR A 3 15.84 -4.91 -0.91
CA THR A 3 15.04 -4.84 0.32
C THR A 3 14.21 -3.56 0.30
N LEU A 4 12.90 -3.69 0.50
CA LEU A 4 12.02 -2.53 0.66
C LEU A 4 12.46 -1.69 1.87
N ARG A 5 12.21 -0.38 1.84
CA ARG A 5 12.54 0.56 2.92
C ARG A 5 11.38 1.53 3.16
N LEU A 6 10.17 1.01 3.26
CA LEU A 6 8.96 1.82 3.33
C LEU A 6 8.58 2.13 4.77
N ALA A 7 8.71 1.15 5.66
CA ALA A 7 8.41 1.27 7.08
C ALA A 7 9.54 1.97 7.86
N GLN A 8 10.77 1.95 7.32
CA GLN A 8 11.98 2.41 8.03
C GLN A 8 12.27 1.58 9.29
N ASP A 9 11.82 0.33 9.27
CA ASP A 9 12.03 -0.68 10.31
C ASP A 9 12.42 -1.99 9.61
N PRO A 10 13.59 -2.59 9.91
CA PRO A 10 14.09 -3.74 9.16
C PRO A 10 13.16 -4.97 9.18
N GLU A 11 12.45 -5.22 10.27
CA GLU A 11 11.57 -6.39 10.40
C GLU A 11 10.25 -6.18 9.63
N ALA A 12 9.68 -4.98 9.76
CA ALA A 12 8.51 -4.59 8.98
C ALA A 12 8.82 -4.56 7.47
N ASP A 13 9.96 -3.99 7.09
CA ASP A 13 10.40 -3.94 5.69
C ASP A 13 10.68 -5.35 5.11
N ALA A 14 11.24 -6.26 5.91
CA ALA A 14 11.39 -7.66 5.53
C ALA A 14 10.02 -8.37 5.34
N LEU A 15 9.01 -8.03 6.15
CA LEU A 15 7.64 -8.55 5.96
C LEU A 15 7.03 -8.03 4.66
N LEU A 16 7.13 -6.73 4.38
CA LEU A 16 6.62 -6.11 3.17
C LEU A 16 7.25 -6.73 1.90
N GLY A 17 8.53 -7.12 1.96
CA GLY A 17 9.23 -7.73 0.84
C GLY A 17 8.83 -9.19 0.56
N ARG A 18 8.32 -9.93 1.57
CA ARG A 18 7.96 -11.35 1.42
C ARG A 18 6.46 -11.63 1.37
N SER A 19 5.62 -10.73 1.90
CA SER A 19 4.17 -10.92 2.01
C SER A 19 3.41 -9.96 1.10
N PRO A 20 2.87 -10.44 -0.04
CA PRO A 20 1.96 -9.69 -0.92
C PRO A 20 0.81 -9.01 -0.16
N LEU A 21 0.21 -9.72 0.80
CA LEU A 21 -0.90 -9.19 1.60
C LEU A 21 -0.44 -8.06 2.52
N ALA A 22 0.70 -8.22 3.20
CA ALA A 22 1.24 -7.17 4.05
C ALA A 22 1.51 -5.89 3.24
N LEU A 23 2.04 -6.02 2.02
CA LEU A 23 2.30 -4.88 1.15
C LEU A 23 1.01 -4.15 0.74
N LEU A 24 -0.06 -4.88 0.39
CA LEU A 24 -1.37 -4.28 0.10
C LEU A 24 -1.98 -3.61 1.33
N ILE A 25 -1.88 -4.22 2.52
CA ILE A 25 -2.36 -3.64 3.77
C ILE A 25 -1.60 -2.33 4.08
N GLY A 26 -0.28 -2.32 3.94
CA GLY A 26 0.52 -1.09 4.12
C GLY A 26 0.07 0.03 3.18
N MET A 27 -0.16 -0.29 1.90
CA MET A 27 -0.69 0.67 0.93
C MET A 27 -2.13 1.11 1.22
N LEU A 28 -2.97 0.21 1.73
CA LEU A 28 -4.32 0.53 2.17
C LEU A 28 -4.28 1.56 3.32
N LEU A 29 -3.35 1.38 4.25
CA LEU A 29 -3.13 2.25 5.42
C LEU A 29 -2.44 3.57 5.08
N ASP A 30 -1.74 3.72 3.94
CA ASP A 30 -1.08 4.97 3.52
C ASP A 30 -2.11 6.03 3.10
N GLN A 31 -2.80 6.56 4.11
CA GLN A 31 -3.73 7.66 3.99
C GLN A 31 -3.77 8.40 5.31
N GLN A 32 -3.66 9.73 5.25
CA GLN A 32 -3.89 10.57 6.41
C GLN A 32 -2.93 10.35 7.61
N VAL A 33 -1.91 9.51 7.49
CA VAL A 33 -0.79 9.31 8.42
C VAL A 33 0.54 9.42 7.66
N PRO A 34 1.69 9.56 8.35
CA PRO A 34 3.00 9.34 7.72
C PRO A 34 3.07 7.96 7.07
N MET A 35 3.69 7.86 5.90
CA MET A 35 3.71 6.60 5.14
C MET A 35 4.46 5.51 5.89
N GLU A 36 5.53 5.87 6.59
CA GLU A 36 6.36 4.96 7.37
C GLU A 36 5.51 4.24 8.41
N TRP A 37 4.68 4.98 9.14
CA TRP A 37 3.75 4.39 10.12
C TRP A 37 2.72 3.47 9.44
N ALA A 38 2.16 3.88 8.29
CA ALA A 38 1.23 3.03 7.55
C ALA A 38 1.86 1.68 7.15
N PHE A 39 3.10 1.71 6.68
CA PHE A 39 3.85 0.52 6.25
C PHE A 39 4.38 -0.32 7.42
N THR A 40 4.44 0.20 8.66
CA THR A 40 4.65 -0.60 9.88
C THR A 40 3.37 -1.35 10.31
N GLY A 41 2.18 -0.88 9.94
CA GLY A 41 0.89 -1.46 10.34
C GLY A 41 0.75 -2.98 10.15
N PRO A 42 1.11 -3.56 8.98
CA PRO A 42 1.09 -5.01 8.76
C PRO A 42 1.97 -5.79 9.75
N TYR A 43 3.13 -5.23 10.12
CA TYR A 43 4.03 -5.86 11.09
C TYR A 43 3.43 -5.85 12.49
N MET A 44 2.78 -4.76 12.88
CA MET A 44 2.07 -4.70 14.17
C MET A 44 0.93 -5.73 14.24
N ILE A 45 0.19 -5.93 13.15
CA ILE A 45 -0.82 -7.00 13.05
C ILE A 45 -0.15 -8.37 13.22
N THR A 46 0.98 -8.60 12.56
CA THR A 46 1.77 -9.84 12.66
C THR A 46 2.16 -10.14 14.10
N GLN A 47 2.71 -9.15 14.81
CA GLN A 47 3.13 -9.30 16.20
C GLN A 47 1.97 -9.68 17.12
N ARG A 48 0.77 -9.12 16.87
CA ARG A 48 -0.43 -9.38 17.68
C ARG A 48 -1.06 -10.73 17.39
N LEU A 49 -1.05 -11.17 16.13
CA LEU A 49 -1.53 -12.48 15.72
C LEU A 49 -0.54 -13.61 16.02
N GLY A 50 0.74 -13.27 16.23
CA GLY A 50 1.83 -14.24 16.39
C GLY A 50 2.23 -14.96 15.09
N ARG A 51 1.79 -14.45 13.93
CA ARG A 51 2.02 -15.03 12.60
C ARG A 51 1.83 -13.98 11.50
N ASP A 52 2.42 -14.23 10.33
CA ASP A 52 2.25 -13.36 9.16
C ASP A 52 0.75 -13.26 8.77
N PRO A 53 0.30 -12.12 8.20
CA PRO A 53 -1.10 -11.92 7.84
C PRO A 53 -1.52 -12.87 6.72
N ASP A 54 -2.69 -13.49 6.89
CA ASP A 54 -3.36 -14.32 5.90
C ASP A 54 -4.77 -13.77 5.61
N ALA A 55 -5.19 -13.83 4.34
CA ALA A 55 -6.44 -13.22 3.90
C ALA A 55 -7.67 -13.99 4.43
N MET A 56 -7.64 -15.31 4.45
CA MET A 56 -8.74 -16.13 4.95
C MET A 56 -8.90 -15.93 6.46
N ASP A 57 -7.78 -15.97 7.18
CA ASP A 57 -7.77 -15.76 8.62
C ASP A 57 -8.34 -14.39 9.01
N ILE A 58 -7.86 -13.31 8.40
CA ILE A 58 -8.31 -11.95 8.73
C ILE A 58 -9.77 -11.73 8.32
N ALA A 59 -10.19 -12.29 7.19
CA ALA A 59 -11.58 -12.19 6.74
C ALA A 59 -12.56 -12.95 7.65
N ALA A 60 -12.12 -14.02 8.30
CA ALA A 60 -12.93 -14.85 9.20
C ALA A 60 -12.95 -14.37 10.66
N GLN A 61 -12.06 -13.45 11.04
CA GLN A 61 -12.02 -12.88 12.39
C GLN A 61 -13.30 -12.11 12.72
N ASP A 62 -13.72 -12.16 13.99
CA ASP A 62 -14.79 -11.30 14.47
C ASP A 62 -14.43 -9.82 14.25
N PRO A 63 -15.32 -8.99 13.66
CA PRO A 63 -14.99 -7.61 13.34
C PRO A 63 -14.64 -6.73 14.56
N GLU A 64 -15.26 -6.98 15.72
CA GLU A 64 -14.99 -6.22 16.94
C GLU A 64 -13.65 -6.65 17.55
N GLU A 65 -13.37 -7.95 17.58
CA GLU A 65 -12.08 -8.49 18.04
C GLU A 65 -10.92 -7.99 17.16
N PHE A 66 -11.08 -8.03 15.84
CA PHE A 66 -10.05 -7.54 14.91
C PHE A 66 -9.86 -6.01 15.02
N ALA A 67 -10.95 -5.26 15.19
CA ALA A 67 -10.86 -3.83 15.44
C ALA A 67 -10.14 -3.51 16.76
N ALA A 68 -10.41 -4.28 17.82
CA ALA A 68 -9.71 -4.16 19.11
C ALA A 68 -8.22 -4.49 18.94
N LEU A 69 -7.88 -5.57 18.23
CA LEU A 69 -6.51 -5.94 17.89
C LEU A 69 -5.81 -4.80 17.15
N CYS A 70 -6.41 -4.19 16.12
CA CYS A 70 -5.82 -3.04 15.42
C CYS A 70 -5.69 -1.78 16.31
N SER A 71 -6.51 -1.66 17.35
CA SER A 71 -6.59 -0.50 18.24
C SER A 71 -5.68 -0.58 19.47
N GLU A 72 -5.12 -1.76 19.77
CA GLU A 72 -4.13 -1.92 20.83
C GLU A 72 -3.00 -0.90 20.69
N LYS A 73 -2.53 -0.32 21.80
CA LYS A 73 -1.53 0.75 21.79
C LYS A 73 -0.11 0.19 21.61
N PRO A 74 0.74 0.82 20.76
CA PRO A 74 0.41 1.91 19.84
C PRO A 74 -0.54 1.42 18.73
N ALA A 75 -1.56 2.21 18.36
CA ALA A 75 -2.53 1.79 17.34
C ALA A 75 -1.87 1.71 15.95
N ILE A 76 -2.37 0.82 15.07
CA ILE A 76 -1.82 0.68 13.71
C ILE A 76 -2.07 1.90 12.83
N HIS A 77 -3.02 2.75 13.20
CA HIS A 77 -3.44 3.92 12.45
C HIS A 77 -4.14 4.91 13.38
N ARG A 78 -4.27 6.17 12.97
CA ARG A 78 -5.05 7.19 13.70
C ARG A 78 -6.57 6.96 13.70
N TYR A 79 -7.05 5.98 12.93
CA TYR A 79 -8.46 5.57 12.79
C TYR A 79 -8.54 4.04 12.79
N PRO A 80 -8.14 3.37 13.88
CA PRO A 80 -7.84 1.94 13.85
C PRO A 80 -9.07 1.08 13.54
N GLY A 81 -10.23 1.33 14.16
CA GLY A 81 -11.46 0.57 13.86
C GLY A 81 -11.94 0.70 12.41
N SER A 82 -11.90 1.90 11.83
CA SER A 82 -12.27 2.09 10.41
C SER A 82 -11.28 1.41 9.46
N MET A 83 -9.97 1.44 9.79
CA MET A 83 -8.97 0.74 8.99
C MET A 83 -9.08 -0.78 9.13
N ALA A 84 -9.39 -1.29 10.31
CA ALA A 84 -9.64 -2.72 10.55
C ALA A 84 -10.76 -3.25 9.63
N ALA A 85 -11.91 -2.57 9.60
CA ALA A 85 -13.01 -2.92 8.71
C ALA A 85 -12.62 -2.87 7.22
N ARG A 86 -11.77 -1.91 6.81
CA ARG A 86 -11.26 -1.84 5.43
C ARG A 86 -10.29 -2.97 5.10
N ILE A 87 -9.44 -3.35 6.06
CA ILE A 87 -8.52 -4.49 5.91
C ILE A 87 -9.33 -5.78 5.76
N GLN A 88 -10.34 -6.02 6.61
CA GLN A 88 -11.21 -7.19 6.47
C GLN A 88 -11.95 -7.19 5.13
N LYS A 89 -12.46 -6.05 4.67
CA LYS A 89 -13.09 -5.94 3.35
C LYS A 89 -12.14 -6.28 2.21
N LEU A 90 -10.89 -5.81 2.27
CA LEU A 90 -9.85 -6.16 1.31
C LEU A 90 -9.57 -7.67 1.33
N CYS A 91 -9.39 -8.24 2.52
CA CYS A 91 -9.11 -9.67 2.68
C CYS A 91 -10.29 -10.52 2.19
N GLY A 92 -11.53 -10.17 2.52
CA GLY A 92 -12.72 -10.86 2.03
C GLY A 92 -12.84 -10.85 0.51
N PHE A 93 -12.52 -9.72 -0.13
CA PHE A 93 -12.47 -9.66 -1.60
C PHE A 93 -11.36 -10.55 -2.18
N ILE A 94 -10.19 -10.61 -1.54
CA ILE A 94 -9.09 -11.48 -1.96
C ILE A 94 -9.48 -12.96 -1.83
N VAL A 95 -10.18 -13.33 -0.76
CA VAL A 95 -10.72 -14.68 -0.59
C VAL A 95 -11.73 -15.00 -1.69
N GLU A 96 -12.70 -14.12 -1.93
CA GLU A 96 -13.78 -14.34 -2.90
C GLU A 96 -13.28 -14.40 -4.35
N VAL A 97 -12.37 -13.50 -4.74
CA VAL A 97 -11.98 -13.29 -6.14
C VAL A 97 -10.68 -14.00 -6.50
N TYR A 98 -9.77 -14.19 -5.53
CA TYR A 98 -8.43 -14.73 -5.75
C TYR A 98 -8.12 -15.96 -4.87
N ASP A 99 -9.15 -16.59 -4.27
CA ASP A 99 -9.03 -17.79 -3.44
C ASP A 99 -8.02 -17.63 -2.29
N GLY A 100 -7.90 -16.40 -1.77
CA GLY A 100 -6.97 -16.05 -0.70
C GLY A 100 -5.53 -15.77 -1.15
N ASP A 101 -5.13 -16.14 -2.37
CA ASP A 101 -3.77 -15.91 -2.88
C ASP A 101 -3.61 -14.50 -3.45
N THR A 102 -3.10 -13.60 -2.61
CA THR A 102 -2.85 -12.21 -2.99
C THR A 102 -1.85 -12.07 -4.15
N ALA A 103 -0.87 -12.98 -4.29
CA ALA A 103 0.11 -12.87 -5.36
C ALA A 103 -0.52 -13.08 -6.76
N VAL A 104 -1.66 -13.78 -6.87
CA VAL A 104 -2.38 -13.99 -8.15
C VAL A 104 -2.85 -12.67 -8.78
N ILE A 105 -3.00 -11.60 -8.00
CA ILE A 105 -3.41 -10.28 -8.50
C ILE A 105 -2.45 -9.79 -9.60
N TRP A 106 -1.16 -10.09 -9.48
CA TRP A 106 -0.12 -9.68 -10.45
C TRP A 106 0.72 -10.83 -11.00
N ARG A 107 0.52 -12.06 -10.53
CA ARG A 107 1.05 -13.26 -11.17
C ARG A 107 0.34 -13.45 -12.51
N ASP A 108 1.11 -13.79 -13.55
CA ASP A 108 0.61 -14.12 -14.89
C ASP A 108 -0.21 -13.01 -15.58
N VAL A 109 -0.03 -11.76 -15.15
CA VAL A 109 -0.62 -10.61 -15.84
C VAL A 109 0.25 -10.22 -17.03
N GLU A 110 -0.33 -10.14 -18.22
CA GLU A 110 0.43 -9.86 -19.45
C GLU A 110 0.64 -8.36 -19.68
N THR A 111 -0.30 -7.52 -19.24
CA THR A 111 -0.28 -6.07 -19.53
C THR A 111 -0.42 -5.20 -18.28
N GLY A 112 0.27 -4.06 -18.28
CA GLY A 112 0.12 -3.03 -17.26
C GLY A 112 -1.31 -2.52 -17.13
N GLY A 113 -2.03 -2.42 -18.24
CA GLY A 113 -3.44 -2.02 -18.23
C GLY A 113 -4.33 -3.03 -17.51
N GLU A 114 -4.08 -4.33 -17.66
CA GLU A 114 -4.78 -5.36 -16.89
C GLU A 114 -4.41 -5.31 -15.40
N LEU A 115 -3.12 -5.19 -15.09
CA LEU A 115 -2.66 -5.08 -13.71
C LEU A 115 -3.32 -3.88 -13.02
N LEU A 116 -3.39 -2.74 -13.69
CA LEU A 116 -4.05 -1.55 -13.16
C LEU A 116 -5.53 -1.82 -12.88
N ARG A 117 -6.26 -2.46 -13.81
CA ARG A 117 -7.68 -2.82 -13.61
C ARG A 117 -7.87 -3.73 -12.40
N ARG A 118 -7.03 -4.76 -12.23
CA ARG A 118 -7.09 -5.66 -11.08
C ARG A 118 -6.85 -4.92 -9.76
N LEU A 119 -5.86 -4.01 -9.74
CA LEU A 119 -5.54 -3.19 -8.58
C LEU A 119 -6.65 -2.17 -8.25
N GLU A 120 -7.27 -1.54 -9.25
CA GLU A 120 -8.41 -0.62 -9.06
C GLU A 120 -9.67 -1.34 -8.56
N GLY A 121 -9.79 -2.64 -8.82
CA GLY A 121 -10.89 -3.47 -8.29
C GLY A 121 -10.78 -3.75 -6.79
N LEU A 122 -9.60 -3.57 -6.18
CA LEU A 122 -9.40 -3.87 -4.76
C LEU A 122 -10.13 -2.86 -3.86
N PRO A 123 -10.86 -3.32 -2.82
CA PRO A 123 -11.47 -2.43 -1.85
C PRO A 123 -10.44 -1.47 -1.22
N GLY A 124 -10.71 -0.16 -1.36
CA GLY A 124 -9.83 0.89 -0.84
C GLY A 124 -8.72 1.36 -1.80
N PHE A 125 -8.68 0.84 -3.04
CA PHE A 125 -7.74 1.24 -4.08
C PHE A 125 -8.43 2.06 -5.17
N GLY A 126 -8.41 3.38 -5.02
CA GLY A 126 -8.74 4.28 -6.13
C GLY A 126 -7.60 4.37 -7.15
N LYS A 127 -7.89 4.91 -8.34
CA LYS A 127 -6.95 5.05 -9.47
C LYS A 127 -5.54 5.48 -9.07
N GLN A 128 -5.39 6.58 -8.34
CA GLN A 128 -4.08 7.07 -7.92
C GLN A 128 -3.31 6.06 -7.07
N LYS A 129 -3.99 5.40 -6.11
CA LYS A 129 -3.37 4.39 -5.24
C LYS A 129 -2.97 3.16 -6.06
N ALA A 130 -3.84 2.71 -6.96
CA ALA A 130 -3.55 1.59 -7.85
C ALA A 130 -2.34 1.89 -8.76
N GLN A 131 -2.24 3.11 -9.31
CA GLN A 131 -1.09 3.52 -10.13
C GLN A 131 0.22 3.59 -9.33
N ILE A 132 0.20 4.12 -8.10
CA ILE A 132 1.38 4.13 -7.22
C ILE A 132 1.80 2.69 -6.88
N PHE A 133 0.83 1.82 -6.56
CA PHE A 133 1.13 0.43 -6.23
C PHE A 133 1.69 -0.33 -7.43
N LEU A 134 1.12 -0.12 -8.62
CA LEU A 134 1.65 -0.66 -9.88
C LEU A 134 3.09 -0.18 -10.11
N ALA A 135 3.37 1.11 -9.89
CA ALA A 135 4.74 1.62 -9.97
C ALA A 135 5.67 0.95 -8.97
N LEU A 136 5.23 0.70 -7.72
CA LEU A 136 6.02 0.02 -6.70
C LEU A 136 6.34 -1.42 -7.11
N LEU A 137 5.33 -2.15 -7.60
CA LEU A 137 5.48 -3.50 -8.13
C LEU A 137 6.53 -3.55 -9.26
N GLY A 138 6.45 -2.64 -10.24
CA GLY A 138 7.37 -2.62 -11.38
C GLY A 138 8.77 -2.11 -11.06
N LYS A 139 8.89 -1.06 -10.24
CA LYS A 139 10.18 -0.43 -9.90
C LYS A 139 11.00 -1.24 -8.90
N GLN A 140 10.36 -1.84 -7.89
CA GLN A 140 11.08 -2.44 -6.76
C GLN A 140 10.93 -3.96 -6.68
N LEU A 141 9.84 -4.53 -7.20
CA LEU A 141 9.52 -5.96 -7.08
C LEU A 141 9.61 -6.74 -8.39
N GLY A 142 9.99 -6.08 -9.50
CA GLY A 142 10.24 -6.74 -10.78
C GLY A 142 8.99 -7.20 -11.53
N VAL A 143 7.80 -6.79 -11.11
CA VAL A 143 6.53 -7.11 -11.78
C VAL A 143 6.34 -6.12 -12.94
N GLN A 144 6.81 -6.51 -14.12
CA GLN A 144 6.96 -5.62 -15.28
C GLN A 144 6.19 -6.12 -16.51
N PRO A 145 4.85 -6.25 -16.45
CA PRO A 145 4.05 -6.61 -17.62
C PRO A 145 4.13 -5.54 -18.72
N ALA A 146 3.77 -5.88 -19.96
CA ALA A 146 3.89 -4.96 -21.08
C ALA A 146 3.08 -3.66 -20.83
N GLY A 147 3.72 -2.51 -20.97
CA GLY A 147 3.06 -1.20 -20.76
C GLY A 147 2.82 -0.80 -19.30
N TRP A 148 3.53 -1.40 -18.33
CA TRP A 148 3.34 -1.10 -16.90
C TRP A 148 3.66 0.35 -16.52
N ARG A 149 4.67 0.99 -17.14
CA ARG A 149 5.03 2.38 -16.83
C ARG A 149 3.93 3.33 -17.26
N GLU A 150 3.39 3.13 -18.45
CA GLU A 150 2.29 3.89 -19.02
C GLU A 150 1.02 3.74 -18.15
N ALA A 151 0.73 2.51 -17.69
CA ALA A 151 -0.39 2.25 -16.80
C ALA A 151 -0.22 2.93 -15.43
N ALA A 152 0.99 2.93 -14.85
CA ALA A 152 1.32 3.70 -13.64
C ALA A 152 1.28 5.23 -13.85
N GLY A 153 1.18 5.70 -15.09
CA GLY A 153 1.15 7.12 -15.43
C GLY A 153 2.37 7.87 -14.87
N PRO A 154 2.19 9.04 -14.23
CA PRO A 154 3.32 9.84 -13.74
C PRO A 154 4.15 9.14 -12.65
N TYR A 155 3.62 8.09 -12.02
CA TYR A 155 4.37 7.28 -11.05
C TYR A 155 5.27 6.24 -11.72
N GLY A 156 5.01 5.90 -12.99
CA GLY A 156 5.81 4.97 -13.78
C GLY A 156 7.02 5.61 -14.46
N GLU A 157 7.08 6.95 -14.52
CA GLU A 157 8.18 7.72 -15.10
C GLU A 157 9.55 7.32 -14.50
N GLU A 158 10.56 7.21 -15.36
CA GLU A 158 11.94 6.97 -14.96
C GLU A 158 12.52 8.21 -14.29
N GLY A 159 13.30 8.01 -13.22
CA GLY A 159 13.84 9.11 -12.41
C GLY A 159 12.80 9.88 -11.57
N ALA A 160 11.54 9.42 -11.53
CA ALA A 160 10.53 10.03 -10.68
C ALA A 160 10.83 9.82 -9.18
N HIS A 161 10.50 10.83 -8.37
CA HIS A 161 10.56 10.78 -6.90
C HIS A 161 9.24 11.30 -6.32
N ARG A 162 8.13 10.67 -6.72
CA ARG A 162 6.77 11.16 -6.46
C ARG A 162 6.03 10.37 -5.38
N SER A 163 6.44 9.13 -5.13
CA SER A 163 5.66 8.19 -4.33
C SER A 163 6.52 7.14 -3.62
N VAL A 164 5.86 6.27 -2.86
CA VAL A 164 6.51 5.14 -2.16
C VAL A 164 7.23 4.20 -3.12
N ALA A 165 6.80 4.12 -4.39
CA ALA A 165 7.45 3.36 -5.45
C ALA A 165 8.90 3.83 -5.73
N ASP A 166 9.24 5.06 -5.34
CA ASP A 166 10.51 5.69 -5.63
C ASP A 166 11.47 5.69 -4.42
N ILE A 167 11.08 5.08 -3.30
CA ILE A 167 11.88 5.04 -2.06
C ILE A 167 12.72 3.76 -2.05
N THR A 168 14.02 3.90 -2.33
CA THR A 168 15.00 2.80 -2.33
C THR A 168 16.09 2.97 -1.28
N ASP A 169 16.23 4.17 -0.75
CA ASP A 169 17.25 4.58 0.23
C ASP A 169 16.81 5.84 0.99
N VAL A 170 17.67 6.34 1.87
CA VAL A 170 17.40 7.53 2.69
C VAL A 170 17.28 8.80 1.83
N GLU A 171 18.08 8.91 0.76
CA GLU A 171 18.08 10.10 -0.09
C GLU A 171 16.78 10.22 -0.88
N SER A 172 16.34 9.13 -1.50
CA SER A 172 15.06 9.04 -2.20
C SER A 172 13.87 9.26 -1.27
N LEU A 173 13.92 8.78 -0.01
CA LEU A 173 12.90 9.10 0.99
C LEU A 173 12.77 10.61 1.22
N ILE A 174 13.90 11.31 1.37
CA ILE A 174 13.92 12.77 1.55
C ILE A 174 13.29 13.47 0.34
N ARG A 175 13.66 13.05 -0.89
CA ARG A 175 13.11 13.62 -2.13
C ARG A 175 11.60 13.40 -2.25
N VAL A 176 11.10 12.20 -1.95
CA VAL A 176 9.66 11.89 -1.99
C VAL A 176 8.89 12.70 -0.94
N ARG A 177 9.45 12.89 0.26
CA ARG A 177 8.83 13.74 1.30
C ARG A 177 8.73 15.19 0.84
N ALA A 178 9.81 15.75 0.26
CA ALA A 178 9.81 17.10 -0.30
C ALA A 178 8.74 17.25 -1.39
N TYR A 179 8.67 16.33 -2.34
CA TYR A 179 7.65 16.32 -3.40
C TYR A 179 6.22 16.28 -2.85
N LYS A 180 5.93 15.39 -1.88
CA LYS A 180 4.60 15.30 -1.24
C LYS A 180 4.24 16.61 -0.52
N GLN A 181 5.21 17.26 0.13
CA GLN A 181 5.01 18.53 0.82
C GLN A 181 4.70 19.67 -0.17
N GLU A 182 5.50 19.81 -1.23
CA GLU A 182 5.30 20.82 -2.27
C GLU A 182 3.95 20.65 -2.98
N THR A 183 3.59 19.41 -3.35
CA THR A 183 2.31 19.10 -3.99
C THR A 183 1.12 19.47 -3.09
N LYS A 184 1.22 19.18 -1.79
CA LYS A 184 0.19 19.54 -0.81
C LYS A 184 0.06 21.07 -0.65
N GLN A 185 1.19 21.79 -0.65
CA GLN A 185 1.19 23.25 -0.59
C GLN A 185 0.58 23.86 -1.85
N ALA A 186 0.93 23.36 -3.03
CA ALA A 186 0.36 23.80 -4.31
C ALA A 186 -1.15 23.53 -4.40
N ALA A 187 -1.62 22.37 -3.93
CA ALA A 187 -3.05 22.05 -3.88
C ALA A 187 -3.84 23.00 -2.96
N LYS A 188 -3.28 23.31 -1.77
CA LYS A 188 -3.87 24.30 -0.86
C LYS A 188 -3.91 25.70 -1.47
N ALA A 189 -2.86 26.11 -2.19
CA ALA A 189 -2.82 27.40 -2.87
C ALA A 189 -3.90 27.50 -3.95
N ARG A 190 -4.06 26.46 -4.79
CA ARG A 190 -5.11 26.38 -5.83
C ARG A 190 -6.53 26.41 -5.24
N GLN A 191 -6.76 25.74 -4.10
CA GLN A 191 -8.05 25.81 -3.41
C GLN A 191 -8.36 27.22 -2.90
N LYS A 192 -7.35 27.97 -2.43
CA LYS A 192 -7.53 29.35 -1.99
C LYS A 192 -7.85 30.30 -3.14
N THR A 193 -7.20 30.16 -4.29
CA THR A 193 -7.44 31.01 -5.46
C THR A 193 -8.73 30.68 -6.23
N GLY A 194 -9.22 29.43 -6.19
CA GLY A 194 -10.50 29.06 -6.83
C GLY A 194 -11.75 29.31 -5.99
N SER A 195 -11.60 29.76 -4.74
CA SER A 195 -12.70 30.14 -3.84
C SER A 195 -12.88 31.67 -3.73
N THR A 196 -12.21 32.44 -4.58
CA THR A 196 -12.38 33.90 -4.72
C THR A 196 -13.01 34.20 -6.07
#